data_AF-A0A173YMX5-F1
#
_entry.id   AF-A0A173YMX5-F1
#
_cell.length_a   1.000
_cell.length_b   1.000
_cell.length_c   1.000
_cell.angle_alpha   90.00
_cell.angle_beta   90.00
_cell.angle_gamma   90.00
#
_symmetry.space_group_name_H-M   'P 1'
#
loop_
_entity.id
_entity.type
_entity.pdbx_description
1 polymer ?
#
loop_
_entity_poly.entity_id
_entity_poly.type
_entity_poly.pdbx_seq_one_letter_code
_entity_poly.pdbx_strand_id
1 'polypeptide(L)'
;MVHELTVYKLGKLLNELSSQYDVNLLVKRKLSGGFITITGEVNVDYIPTDKKTLKGNNIIGLKVKNNSGEIDLKITGIKDTLFKVEVAPTKFKEVSIGGLSIDKIQESKDECKVRVDEDLIFTVSAPSEVVEKLI
;
A
#
# COMPACT_ATOMS: atom_id res chain seq x y z
N MET A 1 1.86 -1.38 13.71
CA MET A 1 0.74 -2.08 14.37
C MET A 1 -0.06 -2.80 13.29
N VAL A 2 -0.84 -3.83 13.61
CA VAL A 2 -1.75 -4.46 12.63
C VAL A 2 -3.14 -3.92 12.85
N HIS A 3 -3.74 -3.38 11.79
CA HIS A 3 -5.10 -2.83 11.77
C HIS A 3 -5.98 -3.69 10.88
N GLU A 4 -7.27 -3.79 11.22
CA GLU A 4 -8.25 -4.51 10.41
C GLU A 4 -9.25 -3.52 9.80
N LEU A 5 -9.20 -3.38 8.46
CA LEU A 5 -10.00 -2.39 7.75
C LEU A 5 -11.04 -3.06 6.85
N THR A 6 -12.24 -2.47 6.84
CA THR A 6 -13.24 -2.80 5.80
C THR A 6 -12.77 -2.24 4.45
N VAL A 7 -13.32 -2.75 3.35
CA VAL A 7 -13.02 -2.21 2.01
C VAL A 7 -13.29 -0.71 1.88
N TYR A 8 -14.31 -0.19 2.59
CA TYR A 8 -14.60 1.23 2.64
C TYR A 8 -13.48 2.03 3.34
N LYS A 9 -13.09 1.61 4.55
CA LYS A 9 -12.03 2.27 5.31
C LYS A 9 -10.68 2.21 4.58
N LEU A 10 -10.36 1.05 3.99
CA LEU A 10 -9.16 0.90 3.17
C LEU A 10 -9.19 1.83 1.95
N GLY A 11 -10.32 1.89 1.24
CA GLY A 11 -10.48 2.80 0.11
C GLY A 11 -10.28 4.25 0.51
N LYS A 12 -10.87 4.68 1.63
CA LYS A 12 -10.72 6.03 2.16
C LYS A 12 -9.26 6.33 2.51
N LEU A 13 -8.57 5.43 3.21
CA LEU A 13 -7.16 5.56 3.56
C LEU A 13 -6.31 5.73 2.30
N LEU A 14 -6.44 4.83 1.32
CA LEU A 14 -5.65 4.90 0.10
C LEU A 14 -5.92 6.19 -0.70
N ASN A 15 -7.17 6.64 -0.74
CA ASN A 15 -7.55 7.87 -1.43
C ASN A 15 -6.96 9.12 -0.75
N GLU A 16 -6.98 9.15 0.58
CA GLU A 16 -6.41 10.23 1.36
C GLU A 16 -4.89 10.30 1.23
N LEU A 17 -4.22 9.14 1.22
CA LEU A 17 -2.78 9.04 0.99
C LEU A 17 -2.40 9.48 -0.43
N SER A 18 -3.07 8.98 -1.46
CA SER A 18 -2.76 9.33 -2.86
C SER A 18 -3.09 10.80 -3.20
N SER A 19 -3.94 11.46 -2.39
CA SER A 19 -4.27 12.88 -2.59
C SER A 19 -3.25 13.82 -1.95
N GLN A 20 -2.47 13.35 -0.97
CA GLN A 20 -1.57 14.17 -0.16
C GLN A 20 -0.09 13.85 -0.39
N TYR A 21 0.21 12.63 -0.84
CA TYR A 21 1.56 12.11 -0.93
C TYR A 21 1.76 11.33 -2.22
N ASP A 22 3.01 11.22 -2.65
CA ASP A 22 3.40 10.29 -3.70
C ASP A 22 3.29 8.86 -3.16
N VAL A 23 2.47 8.05 -3.81
CA VAL A 23 2.24 6.64 -3.43
C VAL A 23 2.68 5.74 -4.57
N ASN A 24 3.62 4.84 -4.29
CA ASN A 24 4.04 3.78 -5.20
C ASN A 24 3.52 2.44 -4.70
N LEU A 25 3.05 1.58 -5.60
CA LEU A 25 2.61 0.22 -5.29
C LEU A 25 3.63 -0.80 -5.78
N LEU A 26 3.83 -1.82 -4.97
CA LEU A 26 4.40 -3.11 -5.33
C LEU A 26 3.35 -4.18 -5.03
N VAL A 27 2.80 -4.78 -6.08
CA VAL A 27 2.10 -6.06 -5.97
C VAL A 27 3.13 -7.15 -6.22
N LYS A 28 3.26 -8.11 -5.32
CA LYS A 28 4.11 -9.28 -5.54
C LYS A 28 3.37 -10.53 -5.06
N ARG A 29 2.94 -11.37 -5.99
CA ARG A 29 2.19 -12.59 -5.68
C ARG A 29 2.90 -13.83 -6.18
N LYS A 30 3.01 -14.84 -5.32
CA LYS A 30 3.60 -16.13 -5.66
C LYS A 30 2.70 -16.91 -6.63
N LEU A 31 3.32 -17.52 -7.63
CA LEU A 31 2.74 -18.46 -8.58
C LEU A 31 3.37 -19.84 -8.36
N SER A 32 2.79 -20.89 -8.93
CA SER A 32 3.27 -22.27 -8.76
C SER A 32 4.75 -22.46 -9.13
N GLY A 33 5.22 -21.77 -10.17
CA GLY A 33 6.61 -21.80 -10.63
C GLY A 33 7.37 -20.48 -10.54
N GLY A 34 6.83 -19.44 -9.89
CA GLY A 34 7.45 -18.11 -9.92
C GLY A 34 6.67 -17.05 -9.14
N PHE A 35 6.72 -15.80 -9.61
CA PHE A 35 5.96 -14.68 -9.05
C PHE A 35 5.50 -13.72 -10.14
N ILE A 36 4.38 -13.04 -9.89
CA ILE A 36 3.97 -11.86 -10.66
C ILE A 36 4.30 -10.62 -9.85
N THR A 37 4.79 -9.59 -10.54
CA THR A 37 5.12 -8.29 -9.96
C THR A 37 4.44 -7.18 -10.75
N ILE A 38 3.78 -6.26 -10.05
CA ILE A 38 3.28 -5.00 -10.62
C ILE A 38 3.87 -3.86 -9.79
N THR A 39 4.51 -2.90 -10.45
CA THR A 39 5.04 -1.70 -9.80
C THR A 39 4.63 -0.44 -10.55
N GLY A 40 4.32 0.61 -9.81
CA GLY A 40 4.03 1.92 -10.38
C GLY A 40 3.46 2.90 -9.35
N GLU A 41 3.37 4.15 -9.76
CA GLU A 41 2.68 5.22 -9.03
C GLU A 41 1.17 4.93 -9.01
N VAL A 42 0.51 5.20 -7.89
CA VAL A 42 -0.90 4.90 -7.68
C VAL A 42 -1.73 6.16 -7.54
N ASN A 43 -2.81 6.20 -8.32
CA ASN A 43 -3.94 7.11 -8.10
C ASN A 43 -5.20 6.31 -7.80
N VAL A 44 -6.02 6.77 -6.86
CA VAL A 44 -7.33 6.15 -6.58
C VAL A 44 -8.38 6.74 -7.52
N ASP A 45 -9.00 5.88 -8.32
CA ASP A 45 -10.02 6.26 -9.31
C ASP A 45 -11.42 6.30 -8.68
N TYR A 46 -11.77 5.28 -7.92
CA TYR A 46 -13.02 5.24 -7.18
C TYR A 46 -12.92 4.40 -5.91
N ILE A 47 -13.68 4.78 -4.90
CA ILE A 47 -13.82 4.06 -3.63
C ILE A 47 -15.28 3.65 -3.44
N PRO A 48 -15.55 2.55 -2.73
CA PRO A 48 -16.93 2.23 -2.41
C PRO A 48 -17.49 3.27 -1.43
N THR A 49 -18.81 3.47 -1.42
CA THR A 49 -19.47 4.31 -0.42
C THR A 49 -19.83 3.50 0.84
N ASP A 50 -20.01 4.16 1.99
CA ASP A 50 -20.43 3.48 3.24
C ASP A 50 -21.94 3.09 3.25
N LYS A 51 -22.65 3.28 2.14
CA LYS A 51 -24.09 2.99 2.05
C LYS A 51 -24.32 1.54 1.64
N LYS A 52 -25.29 0.89 2.31
CA LYS A 52 -25.85 -0.41 1.87
C LYS A 52 -26.58 -0.22 0.55
N THR A 53 -25.88 -0.44 -0.56
CA THR A 53 -26.49 -0.48 -1.90
C THR A 53 -26.87 -1.92 -2.25
N LEU A 54 -27.98 -2.10 -2.99
CA LEU A 54 -28.42 -3.42 -3.47
C LEU A 54 -27.48 -4.05 -4.51
N LYS A 55 -26.55 -3.28 -5.09
CA LYS A 55 -25.54 -3.74 -6.05
C LYS A 55 -24.14 -3.30 -5.62
N GLY A 56 -23.26 -4.30 -5.44
CA GLY A 56 -21.81 -4.29 -5.73
C GLY A 56 -21.00 -3.05 -5.40
N ASN A 57 -21.18 -2.45 -4.22
CA ASN A 57 -20.39 -1.30 -3.77
C ASN A 57 -19.28 -1.75 -2.80
N ASN A 58 -18.34 -2.53 -3.33
CA ASN A 58 -17.29 -3.20 -2.56
C ASN A 58 -15.94 -3.22 -3.30
N ILE A 59 -15.73 -2.29 -4.24
CA ILE A 59 -14.54 -2.26 -5.08
C ILE A 59 -13.82 -0.93 -4.91
N ILE A 60 -12.51 -0.97 -4.70
CA ILE A 60 -11.59 0.16 -4.83
C ILE A 60 -10.94 0.04 -6.21
N GLY A 61 -11.03 1.08 -7.03
CA GLY A 61 -10.34 1.19 -8.31
C GLY A 61 -9.05 1.98 -8.16
N LEU A 62 -7.93 1.39 -8.59
CA LEU A 62 -6.61 2.00 -8.59
C LEU A 62 -6.10 2.09 -10.03
N LYS A 63 -5.46 3.21 -10.34
CA LYS A 63 -4.73 3.49 -11.56
C LYS A 63 -3.25 3.38 -11.25
N VAL A 64 -2.59 2.37 -11.78
CA VAL A 64 -1.16 2.11 -11.53
C VAL A 64 -0.37 2.48 -12.78
N LYS A 65 0.43 3.54 -12.68
CA LYS A 65 1.20 4.09 -13.80
C LYS A 65 2.68 3.76 -13.66
N ASN A 66 3.29 3.29 -14.74
CA ASN A 66 4.73 3.09 -14.83
C ASN A 66 5.25 3.52 -16.20
N ASN A 67 6.55 3.33 -16.44
CA ASN A 67 7.20 3.73 -17.69
C ASN A 67 6.63 3.03 -18.95
N SER A 68 5.92 1.92 -18.78
CA SER A 68 5.33 1.13 -19.88
C SER A 68 3.86 1.45 -20.13
N GLY A 69 3.21 2.24 -19.27
CA GLY A 69 1.81 2.61 -19.42
C GLY A 69 1.05 2.68 -18.09
N GLU A 70 -0.26 2.63 -18.18
CA GLU A 70 -1.18 2.67 -17.06
C GLU A 70 -2.03 1.39 -17.03
N ILE A 71 -2.23 0.84 -15.84
CA ILE A 71 -3.01 -0.39 -15.60
C ILE A 71 -4.09 -0.11 -14.56
N ASP A 72 -5.30 -0.61 -14.84
CA ASP A 72 -6.39 -0.65 -13.87
C ASP A 72 -6.21 -1.83 -12.92
N LEU A 73 -6.05 -1.55 -11.62
CA LEU A 73 -6.04 -2.54 -10.56
C LEU A 73 -7.29 -2.37 -9.70
N LYS A 74 -7.96 -3.47 -9.35
CA LYS A 74 -9.18 -3.44 -8.53
C LYS A 74 -8.99 -4.27 -7.27
N ILE A 75 -9.27 -3.68 -6.11
CA ILE A 75 -9.38 -4.40 -4.84
C ILE A 75 -10.86 -4.60 -4.56
N THR A 76 -11.30 -5.86 -4.48
CA THR A 76 -12.70 -6.21 -4.21
C THR A 76 -12.81 -6.81 -2.83
N GLY A 77 -13.56 -6.17 -1.93
CA GLY A 77 -13.84 -6.67 -0.60
C GLY A 77 -14.91 -7.75 -0.62
N ILE A 78 -14.76 -8.79 0.21
CA ILE A 78 -15.81 -9.78 0.44
C ILE A 78 -16.65 -9.32 1.64
N LYS A 79 -17.96 -9.58 1.61
CA LYS A 79 -18.86 -9.22 2.70
C LYS A 79 -18.37 -9.82 4.02
N ASP A 80 -18.39 -9.02 5.08
CA ASP A 80 -18.01 -9.43 6.45
C ASP A 80 -16.54 -9.91 6.58
N THR A 81 -15.67 -9.49 5.65
CA THR A 81 -14.21 -9.73 5.72
C THR A 81 -13.46 -8.41 5.88
N LEU A 82 -12.28 -8.49 6.50
CA LEU A 82 -11.40 -7.36 6.77
C LEU A 82 -10.04 -7.59 6.12
N PHE A 83 -9.42 -6.51 5.67
CA PHE A 83 -8.04 -6.48 5.20
C PHE A 83 -7.12 -6.23 6.37
N LYS A 84 -6.00 -6.96 6.45
CA LYS A 84 -4.95 -6.68 7.43
C LYS A 84 -4.06 -5.59 6.88
N VAL A 85 -3.93 -4.49 7.60
CA VAL A 85 -3.14 -3.33 7.20
C VAL A 85 -2.04 -3.10 8.22
N GLU A 86 -0.81 -3.05 7.75
CA GLU A 86 0.37 -2.79 8.58
C GLU A 86 1.10 -1.56 8.06
N VAL A 87 1.42 -0.63 8.95
CA VAL A 87 2.30 0.51 8.63
C VAL A 87 3.64 0.29 9.30
N ALA A 88 4.71 0.45 8.54
CA ALA A 88 6.08 0.39 9.04
C ALA A 88 6.96 1.42 8.32
N PRO A 89 7.94 2.03 9.01
CA PRO A 89 8.91 2.90 8.35
C PRO A 89 9.75 2.10 7.34
N THR A 90 10.14 2.74 6.23
CA THR A 90 11.04 2.08 5.28
C THR A 90 12.41 1.88 5.93
N LYS A 91 12.92 0.65 5.90
CA LYS A 91 14.26 0.33 6.40
C LYS A 91 15.27 0.37 5.26
N PHE A 92 16.37 1.09 5.45
CA PHE A 92 17.51 1.08 4.55
C PHE A 92 18.76 0.63 5.29
N LYS A 93 19.63 -0.04 4.55
CA LYS A 93 20.91 -0.53 5.03
C LYS A 93 21.97 0.47 4.61
N GLU A 94 22.59 1.15 5.58
CA GLU A 94 23.73 2.00 5.29
C GLU A 94 24.96 1.11 5.09
N VAL A 95 25.47 1.06 3.86
CA VAL A 95 26.69 0.30 3.54
C VAL A 95 27.87 1.23 3.75
N SER A 96 28.55 1.09 4.88
CA SER A 96 29.78 1.82 5.18
C SER A 96 30.96 1.22 4.43
N ILE A 97 31.58 2.00 3.54
CA ILE A 97 32.75 1.61 2.77
C ILE A 97 33.98 1.66 3.69
N GLY A 98 34.20 0.60 4.48
CA GLY A 98 35.34 0.47 5.38
C GLY A 98 35.27 -0.83 6.17
N GLY A 99 36.23 -1.74 5.92
CA GLY A 99 36.17 -3.20 6.16
C GLY A 99 35.99 -3.74 7.59
N LEU A 100 35.49 -2.96 8.54
CA LEU A 100 35.19 -3.40 9.91
C LEU A 100 33.89 -2.81 10.49
N SER A 101 33.06 -2.16 9.67
CA SER A 101 31.86 -1.46 10.15
C SER A 101 30.61 -2.35 10.04
N ILE A 102 29.98 -2.59 11.19
CA ILE A 102 28.72 -3.34 11.32
C ILE A 102 27.64 -2.60 10.54
N ASP A 103 27.04 -3.28 9.57
CA ASP A 103 25.90 -2.78 8.81
C ASP A 103 24.80 -2.25 9.76
N LYS A 104 24.51 -0.94 9.69
CA LYS A 104 23.42 -0.34 10.47
C LYS A 104 22.14 -0.30 9.64
N ILE A 105 21.08 -0.91 10.17
CA ILE A 105 19.71 -0.74 9.65
C ILE A 105 19.18 0.57 10.21
N GLN A 106 18.83 1.50 9.34
CA GLN A 106 18.18 2.75 9.70
C GLN A 106 16.73 2.75 9.22
N GLU A 107 15.86 3.43 9.96
CA GLU A 107 14.45 3.65 9.61
C GLU A 107 14.28 5.03 8.99
N SER A 108 13.58 5.10 7.87
CA SER A 108 13.23 6.35 7.20
C SER A 108 12.22 7.12 8.05
N LYS A 109 12.48 8.42 8.21
CA LYS A 109 11.55 9.35 8.87
C LYS A 109 10.58 9.99 7.89
N ASP A 110 10.86 9.90 6.60
CA ASP A 110 10.13 10.62 5.54
C ASP A 110 9.38 9.67 4.59
N GLU A 111 9.59 8.35 4.73
CA GLU A 111 8.95 7.34 3.90
C GLU A 111 8.52 6.14 4.76
N CYS A 112 7.32 5.63 4.49
CA CYS A 112 6.79 4.44 5.13
C CYS A 112 6.17 3.48 4.12
N LYS A 113 5.90 2.26 4.60
CA LYS A 113 5.22 1.20 3.86
C LYS A 113 3.90 0.92 4.53
N VAL A 114 2.82 1.01 3.76
CA VAL A 114 1.49 0.51 4.10
C VAL A 114 1.32 -0.82 3.38
N ARG A 115 1.32 -1.91 4.13
CA ARG A 115 1.14 -3.26 3.63
C ARG A 115 -0.30 -3.69 3.82
N VAL A 116 -0.93 -4.18 2.77
CA VAL A 116 -2.26 -4.80 2.81
C VAL A 116 -2.08 -6.30 2.56
N ASP A 117 -2.40 -7.09 3.57
CA ASP A 117 -2.14 -8.53 3.63
C ASP A 117 -0.67 -8.86 3.26
N GLU A 118 -0.41 -9.92 2.48
CA GLU A 118 0.95 -10.29 2.11
C GLU A 118 1.40 -9.73 0.76
N ASP A 119 0.46 -9.44 -0.14
CA ASP A 119 0.75 -9.27 -1.57
C ASP A 119 0.82 -7.82 -2.04
N LEU A 120 0.26 -6.87 -1.28
CA LEU A 120 0.12 -5.46 -1.66
C LEU A 120 0.95 -4.57 -0.72
N ILE A 121 1.95 -3.89 -1.27
CA ILE A 121 2.82 -2.99 -0.50
C ILE A 121 2.79 -1.62 -1.16
N PHE A 122 2.25 -0.63 -0.44
CA PHE A 122 2.29 0.77 -0.83
C PHE A 122 3.46 1.44 -0.11
N THR A 123 4.36 2.06 -0.87
CA THR A 123 5.38 2.97 -0.35
C THR A 123 4.83 4.38 -0.44
N VAL A 124 4.81 5.09 0.69
CA VAL A 124 4.25 6.44 0.82
C VAL A 124 5.36 7.37 1.28
N SER A 125 5.53 8.50 0.58
CA SER A 125 6.45 9.58 0.96
C SER A 125 5.94 10.39 2.17
N ALA A 126 5.68 9.69 3.28
CA ALA A 126 5.26 10.25 4.55
C ALA A 126 5.84 9.45 5.75
N PRO A 127 6.05 10.09 6.91
CA PRO A 127 6.40 9.39 8.14
C PRO A 127 5.31 8.39 8.54
N SER A 128 5.70 7.22 9.06
CA SER A 128 4.75 6.19 9.48
C SER A 128 3.75 6.69 10.54
N GLU A 129 4.19 7.57 11.44
CA GLU A 129 3.36 8.15 12.51
C GLU A 129 2.24 9.05 11.99
N VAL A 130 2.44 9.67 10.81
CA VAL A 130 1.42 10.50 10.16
C VAL A 130 0.38 9.58 9.53
N VAL A 131 0.84 8.55 8.81
CA VAL A 131 -0.05 7.58 8.17
C VAL A 131 -0.87 6.80 9.20
N GLU A 132 -0.26 6.42 10.33
CA GLU A 132 -0.95 5.70 11.41
C GLU A 132 -2.13 6.48 12.00
N LYS A 133 -2.09 7.83 11.98
CA LYS A 133 -3.19 8.69 12.45
C LYS A 133 -4.38 8.76 11.48
N LEU A 134 -4.19 8.31 10.24
CA LEU A 134 -5.23 8.30 9.20
C LEU A 134 -6.04 6.99 9.17
N ILE A 135 -5.58 5.97 9.91
CA ILE A 135 -6.19 4.64 10.02
C ILE A 135 -7.28 4.62 11.09
#